data_AF-A0A9D4BKC6-F1
#
_entry.id   AF-A0A9D4BKC6-F1
#
_cell.length_a   1.000
_cell.length_b   1.000
_cell.length_c   1.000
_cell.angle_alpha   90.00
_cell.angle_beta   90.00
_cell.angle_gamma   90.00
#
_symmetry.space_group_name_H-M   'P 1'
#
loop_
_entity.id
_entity.type
_entity.pdbx_description
1 polymer ?
#
loop_
_entity_poly.entity_id
_entity_poly.type
_entity_poly.pdbx_seq_one_letter_code
_entity_poly.pdbx_strand_id
1 'polypeptide(L)'
;MEAVQMEAARATPQNVEDGLATMGTLQKRALVCAFRNIYWLMKEEIPHTAKFGHLQELMTLQGVSILNNLNHGENNKATSQRFIQETVLTVGNQVRSDHLEKKKASPYFTILVDETTDIATVSEMIVYIRFLEDGMSRTVFLSVLPLKDGKAETIFNTLISFIEDSGLDIQKL
;
A
#
# COMPACT_ATOMS: atom_id res chain seq x y z
N MET A 1 -19.22 -20.39 11.98
CA MET A 1 -18.33 -21.52 11.64
C MET A 1 -18.83 -22.07 10.32
N GLU A 2 -18.54 -21.36 9.22
CA GLU A 2 -19.12 -21.61 7.90
C GLU A 2 -18.23 -20.97 6.81
N ALA A 3 -16.92 -21.26 6.87
CA ALA A 3 -15.92 -20.63 5.99
C ALA A 3 -14.87 -21.63 5.48
N VAL A 4 -15.24 -22.90 5.27
CA VAL A 4 -14.33 -23.92 4.70
C VAL A 4 -15.01 -24.74 3.58
N GLN A 5 -16.05 -24.20 2.93
CA GLN A 5 -16.55 -24.75 1.68
C GLN A 5 -16.68 -23.68 0.61
N MET A 6 -15.53 -23.27 0.09
CA MET A 6 -15.48 -22.66 -1.24
C MET A 6 -14.26 -23.22 -1.98
N GLU A 7 -14.20 -24.55 -2.04
CA GLU A 7 -13.48 -25.23 -3.09
C GLU A 7 -14.23 -24.89 -4.38
N ALA A 8 -13.76 -23.84 -5.08
CA ALA A 8 -14.27 -23.50 -6.39
C ALA A 8 -14.10 -24.74 -7.26
N ALA A 9 -15.23 -25.37 -7.62
CA ALA A 9 -15.30 -26.46 -8.58
C ALA A 9 -14.36 -26.11 -9.75
N ARG A 10 -13.29 -26.89 -9.89
CA ARG A 10 -12.27 -26.68 -10.92
C ARG A 10 -12.93 -27.04 -12.25
N ALA A 11 -13.54 -26.07 -12.92
CA ALA A 11 -14.08 -26.28 -14.26
C ALA A 11 -12.92 -26.70 -15.16
N THR A 12 -12.94 -27.95 -15.62
CA THR A 12 -11.93 -28.47 -16.55
C THR A 12 -12.10 -27.72 -17.87
N PRO A 13 -11.07 -27.01 -18.37
CA PRO A 13 -11.20 -26.26 -19.61
C PRO A 13 -11.53 -27.20 -20.76
N GLN A 14 -12.57 -26.86 -21.53
CA GLN A 14 -13.09 -27.72 -22.61
C GLN A 14 -12.29 -27.53 -23.91
N ASN A 15 -11.60 -26.40 -24.06
CA ASN A 15 -10.73 -26.09 -25.19
C ASN A 15 -9.54 -25.21 -24.76
N VAL A 16 -8.65 -24.89 -25.71
CA VAL A 16 -7.42 -24.12 -25.45
C VAL A 16 -7.72 -22.68 -25.04
N GLU A 17 -8.72 -22.03 -25.65
CA GLU A 17 -9.10 -20.64 -25.33
C GLU A 17 -9.64 -20.53 -23.90
N ASP A 18 -10.52 -21.45 -23.49
CA ASP A 18 -11.03 -21.59 -22.13
C ASP A 18 -9.89 -21.83 -21.13
N GLY A 19 -8.91 -22.64 -21.52
CA GLY A 19 -7.70 -22.91 -20.74
C GLY A 19 -6.89 -21.64 -20.48
N LEU A 20 -6.65 -20.83 -21.52
CA LEU A 20 -5.93 -19.57 -21.43
C LEU A 20 -6.67 -18.53 -20.57
N ALA A 21 -7.99 -18.41 -20.75
CA ALA A 21 -8.82 -17.51 -19.95
C ALA A 21 -8.84 -17.91 -18.46
N THR A 22 -8.92 -19.21 -18.19
CA THR A 22 -8.88 -19.76 -16.83
C THR A 22 -7.53 -19.49 -16.17
N MET A 23 -6.42 -19.65 -16.89
CA MET A 23 -5.07 -19.38 -16.39
C MET A 23 -4.90 -17.90 -16.02
N GLY A 24 -5.33 -16.97 -16.88
CA GLY A 24 -5.30 -15.53 -16.58
C GLY A 24 -6.16 -15.18 -15.35
N THR A 25 -7.31 -15.83 -15.20
CA THR A 25 -8.19 -15.63 -14.04
C THR A 25 -7.54 -16.13 -12.74
N LEU A 26 -6.88 -17.28 -12.76
CA LEU A 26 -6.17 -17.84 -11.61
C LEU A 26 -5.00 -16.96 -11.17
N GLN A 27 -4.21 -16.47 -12.12
CA GLN A 27 -3.10 -15.54 -11.85
C GLN A 27 -3.60 -14.25 -11.19
N LYS A 28 -4.67 -13.66 -11.74
CA LYS A 28 -5.28 -12.44 -11.17
C LYS A 28 -5.76 -12.69 -9.73
N ARG A 29 -6.42 -13.81 -9.46
CA ARG A 29 -6.86 -14.17 -8.11
C ARG A 29 -5.69 -14.37 -7.16
N ALA A 30 -4.63 -15.01 -7.61
CA ALA A 30 -3.43 -15.21 -6.81
C ALA A 30 -2.77 -13.86 -6.47
N LEU A 31 -2.70 -12.94 -7.43
CA LEU A 31 -2.15 -11.59 -7.23
C LEU A 31 -2.95 -10.81 -6.18
N VAL A 32 -4.29 -10.82 -6.30
CA VAL A 32 -5.18 -10.20 -5.31
C VAL A 32 -4.98 -10.82 -3.93
N CYS A 33 -4.80 -12.13 -3.84
CA CYS A 33 -4.51 -12.79 -2.56
C CYS A 33 -3.18 -12.32 -1.97
N ALA A 34 -2.11 -12.22 -2.77
CA ALA A 34 -0.82 -11.72 -2.31
C ALA A 34 -0.92 -10.27 -1.81
N PHE A 35 -1.60 -9.40 -2.56
CA PHE A 35 -1.82 -8.00 -2.18
C PHE A 35 -2.56 -7.88 -0.86
N ARG A 36 -3.62 -8.68 -0.64
CA ARG A 36 -4.37 -8.70 0.63
C ARG A 36 -3.51 -9.14 1.80
N ASN A 37 -2.66 -10.14 1.60
CA ASN A 37 -1.77 -10.65 2.64
C ASN A 37 -0.69 -9.63 3.01
N ILE A 38 -0.08 -8.99 2.01
CA ILE A 38 0.92 -7.92 2.23
C ILE A 38 0.25 -6.74 2.93
N TYR A 39 -0.94 -6.33 2.47
CA TYR A 39 -1.72 -5.28 3.14
C TYR A 39 -2.03 -5.62 4.59
N TRP A 40 -2.42 -6.87 4.89
CA TRP A 40 -2.66 -7.32 6.27
C TRP A 40 -1.38 -7.22 7.11
N LEU A 41 -0.23 -7.69 6.60
CA LEU A 41 1.06 -7.55 7.29
C LEU A 41 1.39 -6.08 7.57
N MET A 42 1.17 -5.19 6.60
CA MET A 42 1.39 -3.75 6.77
C MET A 42 0.45 -3.16 7.83
N LYS A 43 -0.83 -3.52 7.79
CA LYS A 43 -1.86 -2.98 8.68
C LYS A 43 -1.64 -3.40 10.14
N GLU A 44 -1.16 -4.62 10.35
CA GLU A 44 -0.85 -5.16 11.67
C GLU A 44 0.59 -4.84 12.12
N GLU A 45 1.30 -3.98 11.40
CA GLU A 45 2.69 -3.58 11.70
C GLU A 45 3.67 -4.77 11.76
N ILE A 46 3.39 -5.82 11.00
CA ILE A 46 4.23 -7.02 10.91
C ILE A 46 5.28 -6.83 9.80
N PRO A 47 6.56 -7.19 10.01
CA PRO A 47 7.62 -7.05 9.01
C PRO A 47 7.33 -7.79 7.70
N HIS A 48 6.78 -7.10 6.71
CA HIS A 48 6.26 -7.69 5.48
C HIS A 48 7.35 -8.35 4.61
N THR A 49 8.55 -7.77 4.52
CA THR A 49 9.69 -8.35 3.78
C THR A 49 10.19 -9.65 4.40
N ALA A 50 10.13 -9.78 5.73
CA ALA A 50 10.60 -10.96 6.44
C ALA A 50 9.51 -12.02 6.63
N LYS A 51 8.24 -11.61 6.77
CA LYS A 51 7.14 -12.50 7.17
C LYS A 51 6.23 -12.92 6.03
N PHE A 52 6.25 -12.27 4.87
CA PHE A 52 5.39 -12.66 3.75
C PHE A 52 5.62 -14.10 3.28
N GLY A 53 6.88 -14.54 3.16
CA GLY A 53 7.20 -15.93 2.79
C GLY A 53 6.67 -16.95 3.82
N HIS A 54 6.84 -16.67 5.11
CA HIS A 54 6.34 -17.51 6.20
C HIS A 54 4.80 -17.57 6.21
N LEU A 55 4.13 -16.46 5.92
CA LEU A 55 2.68 -16.41 5.80
C LEU A 55 2.19 -17.25 4.62
N GLN A 56 2.89 -17.19 3.48
CA GLN A 56 2.56 -18.02 2.31
C GLN A 56 2.75 -19.51 2.60
N GLU A 57 3.80 -19.89 3.33
CA GLU A 57 4.02 -21.27 3.78
C GLU A 57 2.88 -21.74 4.70
N LEU A 58 2.51 -20.94 5.71
CA LEU A 58 1.40 -21.23 6.60
C LEU A 58 0.08 -21.42 5.84
N MET A 59 -0.21 -20.55 4.88
CA MET A 59 -1.41 -20.66 4.03
C MET A 59 -1.40 -21.94 3.21
N THR A 60 -0.24 -22.34 2.69
CA THR A 60 -0.10 -23.60 1.95
C THR A 60 -0.37 -24.80 2.85
N LEU A 61 0.15 -24.80 4.09
CA LEU A 61 -0.13 -25.84 5.08
C LEU A 61 -1.61 -25.92 5.47
N GLN A 62 -2.33 -24.81 5.40
CA GLN A 62 -3.79 -24.73 5.62
C GLN A 62 -4.63 -25.09 4.38
N GLY A 63 -4.00 -25.52 3.29
CA GLY A 63 -4.68 -25.92 2.05
C GLY A 63 -4.92 -24.79 1.05
N VAL A 64 -4.44 -23.58 1.31
CA VAL A 64 -4.56 -22.42 0.41
C VAL A 64 -3.34 -22.35 -0.50
N SER A 65 -3.40 -23.06 -1.63
CA SER A 65 -2.30 -23.15 -2.60
C SER A 65 -2.39 -22.15 -3.75
N ILE A 66 -3.39 -21.26 -3.76
CA ILE A 66 -3.63 -20.34 -4.89
C ILE A 66 -2.43 -19.43 -5.19
N LEU A 67 -1.63 -19.08 -4.17
CA LEU A 67 -0.42 -18.27 -4.30
C LEU A 67 0.70 -18.97 -5.09
N ASN A 68 0.66 -20.30 -5.21
CA ASN A 68 1.61 -21.04 -6.04
C ASN A 68 1.49 -20.68 -7.52
N ASN A 69 0.32 -20.18 -7.95
CA ASN A 69 0.10 -19.71 -9.32
C ASN A 69 0.79 -18.37 -9.64
N LEU A 70 1.45 -17.73 -8.67
CA LEU A 70 2.29 -16.55 -8.92
C LEU A 70 3.74 -16.91 -9.26
N ASN A 71 4.18 -18.11 -8.91
CA ASN A 71 5.56 -18.52 -9.11
C ASN A 71 5.71 -19.07 -10.54
N HIS A 72 6.38 -18.33 -11.41
CA HIS A 72 6.66 -18.75 -12.78
C HIS A 72 8.16 -18.97 -12.99
N GLY A 73 8.59 -20.24 -12.97
CA GLY A 73 9.99 -20.63 -13.11
C GLY A 73 10.82 -20.44 -11.82
N GLU A 74 12.04 -20.98 -11.80
CA GLU A 74 12.93 -20.97 -10.62
C GLU A 74 13.26 -19.55 -10.10
N ASN A 75 13.21 -18.55 -10.97
CA ASN A 75 13.71 -17.19 -10.71
C ASN A 75 12.63 -16.14 -10.41
N ASN A 76 11.34 -16.43 -10.62
CA ASN A 76 10.27 -15.45 -10.39
C ASN A 76 9.41 -15.87 -9.19
N LYS A 77 9.88 -15.53 -7.99
CA LYS A 77 9.16 -15.80 -6.74
C LYS A 77 8.37 -14.56 -6.34
N ALA A 78 7.07 -14.74 -6.09
CA ALA A 78 6.23 -13.70 -5.50
C ALA A 78 6.68 -13.31 -4.07
N THR A 79 7.60 -14.07 -3.48
CA THR A 79 8.27 -13.73 -2.22
C THR A 79 9.55 -12.91 -2.42
N SER A 80 9.88 -12.51 -3.64
CA SER A 80 11.06 -11.68 -3.89
C SER A 80 10.89 -10.31 -3.24
N GLN A 81 12.00 -9.76 -2.72
CA GLN A 81 12.00 -8.45 -2.10
C GLN A 81 11.44 -7.36 -3.02
N ARG A 82 11.79 -7.42 -4.32
CA ARG A 82 11.30 -6.49 -5.33
C ARG A 82 9.78 -6.53 -5.47
N PHE A 83 9.19 -7.72 -5.62
CA PHE A 83 7.73 -7.86 -5.74
C PHE A 83 7.02 -7.32 -4.49
N ILE A 84 7.53 -7.65 -3.31
CA ILE A 84 6.97 -7.17 -2.04
C ILE A 84 7.03 -5.64 -1.98
N GLN A 85 8.18 -5.03 -2.30
CA GLN A 85 8.35 -3.57 -2.29
C GLN A 85 7.43 -2.87 -3.29
N GLU A 86 7.35 -3.36 -4.53
CA GLU A 86 6.45 -2.81 -5.55
C GLU A 86 4.97 -2.92 -5.11
N THR A 87 4.60 -4.03 -4.45
CA THR A 87 3.25 -4.22 -3.90
C THR A 87 2.97 -3.23 -2.77
N VAL A 88 3.90 -3.06 -1.83
CA VAL A 88 3.80 -2.10 -0.72
C VAL A 88 3.61 -0.68 -1.25
N LEU A 89 4.42 -0.27 -2.24
CA LEU A 89 4.29 1.04 -2.87
C LEU A 89 2.95 1.20 -3.58
N THR A 90 2.50 0.19 -4.31
CA THR A 90 1.22 0.23 -5.03
C THR A 90 0.04 0.38 -4.07
N VAL A 91 -0.01 -0.46 -3.03
CA VAL A 91 -1.07 -0.41 -2.01
C VAL A 91 -1.01 0.90 -1.23
N GLY A 92 0.18 1.34 -0.83
CA GLY A 92 0.38 2.61 -0.12
C GLY A 92 -0.08 3.80 -0.93
N ASN A 93 0.27 3.85 -2.23
CA ASN A 93 -0.16 4.91 -3.14
C ASN A 93 -1.68 4.94 -3.32
N GLN A 94 -2.33 3.78 -3.44
CA GLN A 94 -3.79 3.73 -3.52
C GLN A 94 -4.45 4.27 -2.24
N VAL A 95 -3.99 3.82 -1.06
CA VAL A 95 -4.51 4.31 0.22
C VAL A 95 -4.29 5.81 0.38
N ARG A 96 -3.13 6.33 -0.03
CA ARG A 96 -2.83 7.76 -0.03
C ARG A 96 -3.77 8.52 -0.96
N SER A 97 -3.95 8.05 -2.18
CA SER A 97 -4.84 8.67 -3.18
C SER A 97 -6.28 8.75 -2.67
N ASP A 98 -6.82 7.65 -2.14
CA ASP A 98 -8.17 7.59 -1.58
C ASP A 98 -8.37 8.60 -0.45
N HIS A 99 -7.36 8.79 0.41
CA HIS A 99 -7.40 9.81 1.45
C HIS A 99 -7.30 11.22 0.88
N LEU A 100 -6.45 11.44 -0.11
CA LEU A 100 -6.24 12.76 -0.73
C LEU A 100 -7.51 13.28 -1.38
N GLU A 101 -8.23 12.43 -2.11
CA GLU A 101 -9.49 12.81 -2.75
C GLU A 101 -10.56 13.21 -1.73
N LYS A 102 -10.68 12.48 -0.61
CA LYS A 102 -11.58 12.87 0.48
C LYS A 102 -11.22 14.24 1.08
N LYS A 103 -9.92 14.51 1.24
CA LYS A 103 -9.42 15.77 1.80
C LYS A 103 -9.66 16.95 0.87
N LYS A 104 -9.47 16.77 -0.44
CA LYS A 104 -9.72 17.82 -1.46
C LYS A 104 -11.18 18.29 -1.45
N ALA A 105 -12.12 17.39 -1.12
CA ALA A 105 -13.53 17.73 -0.98
C ALA A 105 -13.83 18.60 0.25
N SER A 106 -12.94 18.67 1.24
CA SER A 106 -13.11 19.55 2.40
C SER A 106 -12.95 21.02 1.98
N PRO A 107 -13.86 21.92 2.40
CA PRO A 107 -13.71 23.35 2.18
C PRO A 107 -12.57 23.95 3.02
N TYR A 108 -12.20 23.31 4.13
CA TYR A 108 -11.18 23.79 5.06
C TYR A 108 -10.20 22.68 5.43
N PHE A 109 -8.90 22.95 5.37
CA PHE A 109 -7.89 22.07 5.92
C PHE A 109 -6.71 22.89 6.45
N THR A 110 -5.92 22.29 7.33
CA THR A 110 -4.64 22.82 7.80
C THR A 110 -3.58 21.73 7.65
N ILE A 111 -2.35 22.15 7.38
CA ILE A 111 -1.20 21.27 7.39
C ILE A 111 -0.47 21.44 8.73
N LEU A 112 -0.08 20.32 9.32
CA LEU A 112 0.74 20.27 10.51
C LEU A 112 2.06 19.63 10.11
N VAL A 113 3.15 20.29 10.45
CA VAL A 113 4.49 19.84 10.09
C VAL A 113 5.30 19.67 11.36
N ASP A 114 6.00 18.55 11.45
CA ASP A 114 6.95 18.28 12.51
C ASP A 114 8.29 17.88 11.89
N GLU A 115 9.38 18.44 12.39
CA GLU A 115 10.74 18.07 11.96
C GLU A 115 11.29 17.06 12.96
N THR A 116 11.77 15.93 12.42
CA THR A 116 12.43 14.89 13.21
C THR A 116 13.84 14.70 12.70
N THR A 117 14.80 14.72 13.61
CA THR A 117 16.19 14.40 13.30
C THR A 117 16.49 12.98 13.80
N ASP A 118 16.83 12.08 12.88
CA ASP A 118 17.44 10.79 13.20
C ASP A 118 18.85 11.01 13.79
N ILE A 119 19.21 10.22 14.81
CA ILE A 119 20.56 10.10 15.37
C ILE A 119 21.63 9.87 14.27
N ALA A 120 21.26 9.34 13.10
CA ALA A 120 22.11 9.10 11.94
C ALA A 120 22.21 10.27 10.93
N THR A 121 21.91 11.52 11.32
CA THR A 121 22.11 12.79 10.55
C THR A 121 21.13 13.06 9.40
N VAL A 122 20.08 12.26 9.23
CA VAL A 122 19.03 12.54 8.24
C VAL A 122 17.91 13.34 8.91
N SER A 123 17.68 14.56 8.42
CA SER A 123 16.54 15.39 8.83
C SER A 123 15.33 14.98 7.98
N GLU A 124 14.20 14.77 8.61
CA GLU A 124 12.95 14.40 7.95
C GLU A 124 11.82 15.30 8.44
N MET A 125 10.86 15.54 7.55
CA MET A 125 9.67 16.34 7.81
C MET A 125 8.44 15.45 7.77
N ILE A 126 7.79 15.27 8.91
CA ILE A 126 6.52 14.57 9.03
C ILE A 126 5.40 15.55 8.74
N VAL A 127 4.56 15.23 7.76
CA VAL A 127 3.42 16.04 7.34
C VAL A 127 2.13 15.34 7.73
N TYR A 128 1.30 16.04 8.49
CA TYR A 128 -0.09 15.68 8.75
C TYR A 128 -1.03 16.69 8.12
N ILE A 129 -2.25 16.25 7.82
CA ILE A 129 -3.33 17.11 7.39
C ILE A 129 -4.51 16.97 8.34
N ARG A 130 -5.03 18.10 8.78
CA ARG A 130 -6.27 18.19 9.55
C ARG A 130 -7.35 18.84 8.71
N PHE A 131 -8.50 18.19 8.60
CA PHE A 131 -9.62 18.62 7.75
C PHE A 131 -10.96 18.31 8.42
N LEU A 132 -12.04 18.88 7.90
CA LEU A 132 -13.40 18.61 8.38
C LEU A 132 -14.02 17.47 7.56
N GLU A 133 -14.45 16.40 8.23
CA GLU A 133 -15.17 15.29 7.62
C GLU A 133 -16.39 14.98 8.50
N ASP A 134 -17.60 15.02 7.92
CA ASP A 134 -18.87 14.78 8.63
C ASP A 134 -19.06 15.65 9.89
N GLY A 135 -18.63 16.92 9.82
CA GLY A 135 -18.72 17.87 10.94
C GLY A 135 -17.70 17.63 12.06
N MET A 136 -16.80 16.67 11.92
CA MET A 136 -15.73 16.39 12.88
C MET A 136 -14.36 16.71 12.31
N SER A 137 -13.49 17.33 13.12
CA SER A 137 -12.09 17.52 12.74
C SER A 137 -11.37 16.19 12.76
N ARG A 138 -10.69 15.84 11.68
CA ARG A 138 -9.85 14.64 11.59
C ARG A 138 -8.43 15.03 11.23
N THR A 139 -7.47 14.46 11.95
CA THR A 139 -6.04 14.58 11.65
C THR A 139 -5.56 13.24 11.14
N VAL A 140 -4.86 13.23 10.00
CA VAL A 140 -4.27 12.01 9.46
C VAL A 140 -2.84 12.28 8.98
N PHE A 141 -2.00 11.26 9.12
CA PHE A 141 -0.68 11.24 8.51
C PHE A 141 -0.80 11.37 6.99
N LEU A 142 0.12 12.12 6.38
CA LEU A 142 0.11 12.38 4.95
C LEU A 142 1.41 11.94 4.27
N SER A 143 2.58 12.29 4.81
CA SER A 143 3.88 11.81 4.31
C SER A 143 4.99 12.04 5.32
N VAL A 144 6.10 11.32 5.16
CA VAL A 144 7.43 11.73 5.63
C VAL A 144 8.20 12.24 4.41
N LEU A 145 8.89 13.37 4.53
CA LEU A 145 9.65 13.99 3.45
C LEU A 145 11.11 14.13 3.90
N PRO A 146 12.07 13.65 3.10
CA PRO A 146 13.48 13.87 3.41
C PRO A 146 13.81 15.36 3.31
N LEU A 147 14.55 15.88 4.29
CA LEU A 147 15.10 17.23 4.27
C LEU A 147 16.61 17.17 4.10
N LYS A 148 17.13 18.13 3.33
CA LYS A 148 18.57 18.32 3.18
C LYS A 148 19.20 18.90 4.46
N ASP A 149 18.51 19.83 5.10
CA ASP A 149 18.88 20.46 6.37
C ASP A 149 17.62 21.03 7.06
N GLY A 150 17.72 21.35 8.34
CA GLY A 150 16.62 21.93 9.14
C GLY A 150 16.42 23.43 8.95
N LYS A 151 16.85 24.02 7.82
CA LYS A 151 16.66 25.46 7.59
C LYS A 151 15.23 25.75 7.18
N ALA A 152 14.73 26.91 7.62
CA ALA A 152 13.38 27.37 7.31
C ALA A 152 13.10 27.39 5.79
N GLU A 153 14.07 27.81 4.97
CA GLU A 153 13.94 27.82 3.51
C GLU A 153 13.77 26.42 2.91
N THR A 154 14.58 25.45 3.36
CA THR A 154 14.49 24.05 2.92
C THR A 154 13.15 23.46 3.30
N ILE A 155 12.73 23.63 4.55
CA ILE A 155 11.43 23.18 5.07
C ILE A 155 10.29 23.77 4.24
N PHE A 156 10.30 25.08 4.02
CA PHE A 156 9.26 25.78 3.27
C PHE A 156 9.19 25.29 1.83
N ASN A 157 10.30 25.27 1.10
CA ASN A 157 10.31 24.87 -0.31
C ASN A 157 9.90 23.40 -0.50
N THR A 158 10.36 22.50 0.37
CA THR A 158 9.96 21.09 0.35
C THR A 158 8.46 20.93 0.63
N LEU A 159 7.91 21.70 1.57
CA LEU A 159 6.48 21.67 1.90
C LEU A 159 5.61 22.18 0.74
N ILE A 160 5.99 23.30 0.12
CA ILE A 160 5.23 23.88 -1.00
C ILE A 160 5.23 22.93 -2.20
N SER A 161 6.39 22.40 -2.60
CA SER A 161 6.48 21.40 -3.67
C SER A 161 5.58 20.20 -3.39
N PHE A 162 5.56 19.72 -2.15
CA PHE A 162 4.73 18.60 -1.76
C PHE A 162 3.22 18.89 -1.83
N ILE A 163 2.78 20.08 -1.42
CA ILE A 163 1.38 20.52 -1.48
C ILE A 163 0.91 20.59 -2.94
N GLU A 164 1.72 21.20 -3.81
CA GLU A 164 1.46 21.31 -5.25
C GLU A 164 1.37 19.93 -5.92
N ASP A 165 2.34 19.06 -5.67
CA ASP A 165 2.37 17.68 -6.20
C ASP A 165 1.19 16.84 -5.69
N SER A 166 0.68 17.15 -4.49
CA SER A 166 -0.50 16.48 -3.91
C SER A 166 -1.82 17.02 -4.49
N GLY A 167 -1.79 18.08 -5.30
CA GLY A 167 -2.97 18.74 -5.83
C GLY A 167 -3.87 19.35 -4.74
N LEU A 168 -3.29 19.71 -3.59
CA LEU A 168 -3.99 20.43 -2.53
C LEU A 168 -3.99 21.92 -2.89
N ASP A 169 -5.15 22.56 -2.71
CA ASP A 169 -5.28 23.98 -3.00
C ASP A 169 -4.62 24.82 -1.90
N ILE A 170 -3.48 25.42 -2.24
CA ILE A 170 -2.72 26.29 -1.33
C ILE A 170 -3.51 27.54 -0.91
N GLN A 171 -4.52 27.95 -1.67
CA GLN A 171 -5.37 29.09 -1.30
C GLN A 171 -6.31 28.78 -0.14
N LYS A 172 -6.44 27.50 0.24
CA LYS A 172 -7.24 27.05 1.41
C LYS A 172 -6.41 26.94 2.69
N LEU A 173 -5.09 27.15 2.62
CA LEU A 173 -4.16 27.07 3.74
C LEU A 173 -4.09 28.38 4.53
#